data_AF-A0A3S3LUC8-F1
#
_entry.id   AF-A0A3S3LUC8-F1
#
_cell.length_a   1.000
_cell.length_b   1.000
_cell.length_c   1.000
_cell.angle_alpha   90.00
_cell.angle_beta   90.00
_cell.angle_gamma   90.00
#
_symmetry.space_group_name_H-M   'P 1'
#
loop_
_entity.id
_entity.type
_entity.pdbx_description
1 polymer ?
#
loop_
_entity_poly.entity_id
_entity_poly.type
_entity_poly.pdbx_seq_one_letter_code
_entity_poly.pdbx_strand_id
1 'polypeptide(L)'
;QFNWSIISNTNPLWVAQYASMSPTGYQSAPWTDGKGYGAWSSAAIHQYSSSGSLANWDGRLDLNLAYINANQWKQLAGGSSTSQNNNNSNTNSQLEDDDLMKFTYQIIDAKTGKTQGTIYYYDGNKVVALSHQDQLKIIRQIYKDTTGKNLKHYDWRTDAPWYVRFMQAINQKTVEVAWK
;
A
#
# COMPACT_ATOMS: atom_id res chain seq x y z
N GLN A 1 17.94 -27.02 -23.83
CA GLN A 1 17.00 -26.27 -22.96
C GLN A 1 17.78 -25.16 -22.28
N PHE A 2 17.26 -23.93 -22.25
CA PHE A 2 17.94 -22.82 -21.57
C PHE A 2 17.85 -22.98 -20.05
N ASN A 3 18.95 -22.73 -19.34
CA ASN A 3 18.99 -22.76 -17.89
C ASN A 3 18.62 -21.39 -17.32
N TRP A 4 17.45 -21.31 -16.67
CA TRP A 4 16.90 -20.08 -16.11
C TRP A 4 17.14 -19.94 -14.61
N SER A 5 17.87 -20.86 -13.95
CA SER A 5 18.01 -20.88 -12.49
C SER A 5 18.67 -19.63 -11.90
N ILE A 6 19.54 -18.96 -12.66
CA ILE A 6 20.18 -17.71 -12.22
C ILE A 6 19.18 -16.54 -12.28
N ILE A 7 18.39 -16.49 -13.36
CA ILE A 7 17.42 -15.42 -13.59
C ILE A 7 16.25 -15.52 -12.61
N SER A 8 15.80 -16.75 -12.31
CA SER A 8 14.64 -16.96 -11.44
C SER A 8 14.85 -16.50 -9.99
N ASN A 9 16.10 -16.43 -9.52
CA ASN A 9 16.42 -15.95 -8.18
C ASN A 9 16.19 -14.44 -7.97
N THR A 10 16.19 -13.66 -9.05
CA THR A 10 16.13 -12.18 -8.96
C THR A 10 14.97 -11.57 -9.74
N ASN A 11 14.30 -12.36 -10.58
CA ASN A 11 13.21 -11.89 -11.44
C ASN A 11 11.95 -12.70 -11.12
N PRO A 12 10.97 -12.11 -10.42
CA PRO A 12 9.69 -12.78 -10.18
C PRO A 12 8.96 -13.08 -11.49
N LEU A 13 8.23 -14.20 -11.51
CA LEU A 13 7.57 -14.68 -12.72
C LEU A 13 6.18 -14.05 -12.90
N TRP A 14 5.95 -13.47 -14.07
CA TRP A 14 4.60 -13.27 -14.60
C TRP A 14 4.32 -14.38 -15.61
N VAL A 15 3.43 -15.30 -15.25
CA VAL A 15 3.05 -16.44 -16.09
C VAL A 15 1.71 -16.19 -16.75
N ALA A 16 1.59 -16.54 -18.03
CA ALA A 16 0.33 -16.59 -18.74
C ALA A 16 -0.05 -18.05 -19.01
N GLN A 17 -1.18 -18.48 -18.46
CA GLN A 17 -1.76 -19.80 -18.75
C GLN A 17 -3.28 -19.69 -18.65
N TYR A 18 -3.97 -20.12 -19.70
CA TYR A 18 -5.41 -19.93 -19.86
C TYR A 18 -6.11 -21.27 -19.88
N ALA A 19 -7.20 -21.40 -19.11
CA ALA A 19 -8.03 -22.60 -19.15
C ALA A 19 -8.69 -22.77 -20.54
N SER A 20 -9.06 -21.66 -21.16
CA SER A 20 -9.66 -21.59 -22.50
C SER A 20 -9.55 -20.17 -23.07
N MET A 21 -9.98 -19.99 -24.33
CA MET A 21 -10.13 -18.69 -24.99
C MET A 21 -11.54 -18.08 -24.82
N SER A 22 -12.38 -18.69 -23.99
CA SER A 22 -13.75 -18.22 -23.75
C SER A 22 -13.75 -16.99 -22.84
N PRO A 23 -14.75 -16.10 -22.98
CA PRO A 23 -14.91 -14.98 -22.06
C PRO A 23 -15.07 -15.42 -20.61
N THR A 24 -14.46 -14.68 -19.68
CA THR A 24 -14.55 -14.97 -18.24
C THR A 24 -14.44 -13.69 -17.40
N GLY A 25 -14.82 -13.78 -16.12
CA GLY A 25 -14.74 -12.69 -15.15
C GLY A 25 -13.64 -12.91 -14.11
N TYR A 26 -13.77 -12.24 -12.96
CA TYR A 26 -12.84 -12.42 -11.84
C TYR A 26 -12.87 -13.85 -11.30
N GLN A 27 -11.69 -14.42 -11.07
CA GLN A 27 -11.52 -15.76 -10.49
C GLN A 27 -10.56 -15.69 -9.30
N SER A 28 -10.97 -16.24 -8.16
CA SER A 28 -10.11 -16.35 -6.96
C SER A 28 -9.18 -17.56 -7.00
N ALA A 29 -9.49 -18.56 -7.82
CA ALA A 29 -8.71 -19.78 -8.00
C ALA A 29 -8.67 -20.18 -9.49
N PRO A 30 -7.88 -19.48 -10.32
CA PRO A 30 -7.77 -19.78 -11.74
C PRO A 30 -7.10 -21.13 -11.98
N TRP A 31 -7.49 -21.78 -13.08
CA TRP A 31 -6.91 -23.06 -13.51
C TRP A 31 -5.40 -22.96 -13.79
N THR A 32 -4.67 -24.04 -13.48
CA THR A 32 -3.25 -24.20 -13.84
C THR A 32 -3.04 -25.57 -14.49
N ASP A 33 -1.99 -25.72 -15.29
CA ASP A 33 -1.67 -26.99 -15.96
C ASP A 33 -1.05 -28.06 -15.03
N GLY A 34 -0.75 -27.68 -13.79
CA GLY A 34 -0.14 -28.54 -12.77
C GLY A 34 1.32 -28.92 -13.04
N LYS A 35 1.98 -28.34 -14.05
CA LYS A 35 3.37 -28.68 -14.42
C LYS A 35 4.42 -27.83 -13.72
N GLY A 36 4.00 -26.90 -12.87
CA GLY A 36 4.87 -25.96 -12.17
C GLY A 36 5.41 -24.85 -13.08
N TYR A 37 6.41 -24.12 -12.59
CA TYR A 37 6.90 -22.90 -13.24
C TYR A 37 8.35 -23.02 -13.73
N GLY A 38 8.81 -24.24 -14.01
CA GLY A 38 10.19 -24.48 -14.43
C GLY A 38 11.21 -24.13 -13.34
N ALA A 39 12.06 -23.13 -13.60
CA ALA A 39 13.11 -22.70 -12.67
C ALA A 39 12.59 -21.84 -11.49
N TRP A 40 11.31 -21.49 -11.48
CA TRP A 40 10.66 -20.74 -10.42
C TRP A 40 9.86 -21.66 -9.50
N SER A 41 9.90 -21.39 -8.19
CA SER A 41 9.09 -22.09 -7.19
C SER A 41 7.62 -21.63 -7.18
N SER A 42 7.35 -20.39 -7.60
CA SER A 42 6.01 -19.80 -7.67
C SER A 42 5.94 -18.66 -8.70
N ALA A 43 4.71 -18.31 -9.11
CA ALA A 43 4.44 -17.11 -9.90
C ALA A 43 4.14 -15.92 -8.96
N ALA A 44 4.59 -14.72 -9.34
CA ALA A 44 4.18 -13.48 -8.70
C ALA A 44 2.84 -12.96 -9.24
N ILE A 45 2.64 -13.12 -10.55
CA ILE A 45 1.39 -12.78 -11.23
C ILE A 45 1.04 -13.90 -12.19
N HIS A 46 -0.22 -14.32 -12.18
CA HIS A 46 -0.78 -15.27 -13.13
C HIS A 46 -1.85 -14.59 -13.98
N GLN A 47 -1.53 -14.35 -15.25
CA GLN A 47 -2.50 -13.97 -16.27
C GLN A 47 -3.31 -15.21 -16.67
N TYR A 48 -4.58 -15.26 -16.27
CA TYR A 48 -5.43 -16.44 -16.43
C TYR A 48 -6.44 -16.32 -17.58
N SER A 49 -6.56 -15.15 -18.19
CA SER A 49 -7.37 -14.95 -19.38
C SER A 49 -6.86 -13.77 -20.20
N SER A 50 -6.92 -13.89 -21.53
CA SER A 50 -6.82 -12.77 -22.48
C SER A 50 -8.18 -12.30 -23.01
N SER A 51 -9.25 -12.88 -22.47
CA SER A 51 -10.63 -12.67 -22.94
C SER A 51 -11.56 -12.27 -21.78
N GLY A 52 -11.03 -11.57 -20.79
CA GLY A 52 -11.78 -11.01 -19.68
C GLY A 52 -12.92 -10.13 -20.12
N SER A 53 -14.09 -10.30 -19.51
CA SER A 53 -15.30 -9.52 -19.76
C SER A 53 -15.82 -9.01 -18.42
N LEU A 54 -15.86 -7.70 -18.25
CA LEU A 54 -16.34 -7.04 -17.03
C LEU A 54 -17.52 -6.13 -17.37
N ALA A 55 -18.46 -6.01 -16.45
CA ALA A 55 -19.59 -5.10 -16.62
C ALA A 55 -19.09 -3.67 -16.85
N ASN A 56 -19.70 -2.98 -17.82
CA ASN A 56 -19.36 -1.61 -18.25
C ASN A 56 -17.98 -1.46 -18.93
N TRP A 57 -17.44 -2.55 -19.49
CA TRP A 57 -16.28 -2.50 -20.38
C TRP A 57 -16.56 -3.26 -21.68
N ASP A 58 -16.54 -2.56 -22.81
CA ASP A 58 -16.95 -3.12 -24.11
C ASP A 58 -15.85 -3.95 -24.82
N GLY A 59 -14.68 -4.10 -24.20
CA GLY A 59 -13.53 -4.83 -24.77
C GLY A 59 -13.20 -6.14 -24.07
N ARG A 60 -12.25 -6.89 -24.64
CA ARG A 60 -11.59 -8.02 -23.95
C ARG A 60 -10.43 -7.50 -23.11
N LEU A 61 -10.28 -8.04 -21.89
CA LEU A 61 -9.23 -7.68 -20.95
C LEU A 61 -8.34 -8.86 -20.63
N ASP A 62 -7.06 -8.57 -20.41
CA ASP A 62 -6.18 -9.50 -19.71
C ASP A 62 -6.54 -9.50 -18.22
N LEU A 63 -6.95 -10.66 -17.69
CA LEU A 63 -7.25 -10.82 -16.26
C LEU A 63 -6.11 -11.53 -15.57
N ASN A 64 -5.69 -10.96 -14.44
CA ASN A 64 -4.53 -11.40 -13.69
C ASN A 64 -4.91 -11.66 -12.22
N LEU A 65 -4.34 -12.69 -11.62
CA LEU A 65 -4.30 -12.88 -10.17
C LEU A 65 -2.87 -12.60 -9.69
N ALA A 66 -2.72 -11.57 -8.86
CA ALA A 66 -1.45 -11.27 -8.21
C ALA A 66 -1.35 -12.04 -6.89
N TYR A 67 -0.26 -12.80 -6.71
CA TYR A 67 0.10 -13.43 -5.45
C TYR A 67 0.99 -12.54 -4.59
N ILE A 68 1.35 -11.38 -5.13
CA ILE A 68 2.14 -10.35 -4.49
C ILE A 68 1.22 -9.21 -4.03
N ASN A 69 1.64 -8.50 -2.99
CA ASN A 69 0.94 -7.32 -2.53
C ASN A 69 1.28 -6.08 -3.40
N ALA A 70 0.55 -4.98 -3.18
CA ALA A 70 0.71 -3.74 -3.92
C ALA A 70 2.15 -3.20 -3.91
N ASN A 71 2.89 -3.46 -2.84
CA ASN A 71 4.21 -2.89 -2.66
C ASN A 71 5.32 -3.72 -3.29
N GLN A 72 5.19 -5.04 -3.27
CA GLN A 72 5.98 -5.92 -4.11
C GLN A 72 5.77 -5.57 -5.59
N TRP A 73 4.51 -5.31 -6.02
CA TRP A 73 4.25 -4.83 -7.38
C TRP A 73 4.93 -3.48 -7.66
N LYS A 74 4.85 -2.52 -6.74
CA LYS A 74 5.51 -1.22 -6.87
C LYS A 74 7.04 -1.34 -7.02
N GLN A 75 7.67 -2.25 -6.30
CA GLN A 75 9.11 -2.52 -6.44
C GLN A 75 9.45 -3.06 -7.83
N LEU A 76 8.60 -3.93 -8.39
CA LEU A 76 8.82 -4.56 -9.69
C LEU A 76 8.50 -3.62 -10.87
N ALA A 77 7.38 -2.90 -10.80
CA ALA A 77 6.91 -2.01 -11.86
C ALA A 77 7.59 -0.63 -11.85
N GLY A 78 8.14 -0.21 -10.70
CA GLY A 78 8.70 1.13 -10.49
C GLY A 78 10.14 1.36 -11.00
N GLY A 79 10.76 0.36 -11.62
CA GLY A 79 12.01 0.55 -12.39
C GLY A 79 13.28 0.94 -11.62
N SER A 80 13.29 0.86 -10.29
CA SER A 80 14.53 1.04 -9.50
C SER A 80 15.03 -0.31 -9.00
N SER A 81 15.81 -0.99 -9.84
CA SER A 81 16.57 -2.17 -9.47
C SER A 81 17.70 -1.77 -8.52
N THR A 82 17.44 -1.85 -7.21
CA THR A 82 18.53 -2.15 -6.27
C THR A 82 18.46 -3.62 -5.95
N SER A 83 19.25 -4.42 -6.67
CA SER A 83 19.59 -5.78 -6.27
C SER A 83 20.13 -5.74 -4.84
N GLN A 84 19.32 -6.12 -3.87
CA GLN A 84 19.83 -6.50 -2.55
C GLN A 84 19.90 -8.02 -2.49
N ASN A 85 21.14 -8.51 -2.60
CA ASN A 85 21.51 -9.81 -2.07
C ASN A 85 21.05 -9.90 -0.62
N ASN A 86 20.16 -10.84 -0.36
CA ASN A 86 19.75 -11.23 0.98
C ASN A 86 20.96 -11.78 1.72
N ASN A 87 21.32 -11.12 2.82
CA ASN A 87 21.86 -11.73 4.03
C ASN A 87 21.79 -10.70 5.15
N ASN A 88 20.59 -10.49 5.70
CA ASN A 88 20.47 -10.28 7.14
C ASN A 88 19.03 -10.53 7.59
N SER A 89 18.85 -11.56 8.41
CA SER A 89 17.71 -11.66 9.31
C SER A 89 17.79 -10.48 10.27
N ASN A 90 17.08 -9.40 9.95
CA ASN A 90 16.68 -8.40 10.92
C ASN A 90 15.27 -7.95 10.57
N THR A 91 14.33 -8.34 11.42
CA THR A 91 12.94 -7.93 11.38
C THR A 91 12.85 -6.43 11.67
N ASN A 92 12.92 -5.63 10.63
CA ASN A 92 12.20 -4.36 10.56
C ASN A 92 11.52 -4.37 9.19
N SER A 93 10.27 -4.84 9.17
CA SER A 93 9.40 -4.65 8.01
C SER A 93 9.46 -3.19 7.63
N GLN A 94 9.92 -2.92 6.41
CA GLN A 94 9.86 -1.60 5.79
C GLN A 94 8.38 -1.27 5.63
N LEU A 95 7.78 -0.68 6.68
CA LEU A 95 6.41 -0.21 6.71
C LEU A 95 6.24 0.73 5.52
N GLU A 96 5.41 0.34 4.56
CA GLU A 96 5.13 1.18 3.41
C GLU A 96 4.44 2.46 3.86
N ASP A 97 4.71 3.56 3.17
CA ASP A 97 4.18 4.90 3.49
C ASP A 97 2.64 4.90 3.58
N ASP A 98 2.01 3.95 2.87
CA ASP A 98 0.58 3.78 2.72
C ASP A 98 -0.04 3.04 3.93
N ASP A 99 0.76 2.28 4.70
CA ASP A 99 0.41 1.66 6.01
C ASP A 99 0.73 2.59 7.20
N LEU A 100 1.35 3.74 6.92
CA LEU A 100 1.94 4.68 7.87
C LEU A 100 1.25 6.04 7.87
N MET A 101 -0.07 6.11 7.66
CA MET A 101 -0.85 7.36 7.77
C MET A 101 -0.86 7.87 9.22
N LYS A 102 0.32 8.21 9.75
CA LYS A 102 0.61 8.69 11.09
C LYS A 102 1.29 10.02 10.91
N PHE A 103 0.72 11.05 11.51
CA PHE A 103 1.27 12.39 11.43
C PHE A 103 0.83 13.18 12.65
N THR A 104 1.51 14.29 12.86
CA THR A 104 1.11 15.28 13.85
C THR A 104 0.61 16.53 13.15
N TYR A 105 -0.25 17.28 13.81
CA TYR A 105 -0.64 18.59 13.32
C TYR A 105 -0.96 19.53 14.47
N GLN A 106 -0.92 20.82 14.20
CA GLN A 106 -1.42 21.85 15.10
C GLN A 106 -2.34 22.79 14.34
N ILE A 107 -3.19 23.48 15.10
CA ILE A 107 -4.14 24.44 14.55
C ILE A 107 -3.61 25.85 14.82
N ILE A 108 -3.52 26.63 13.76
CA ILE A 108 -3.14 28.05 13.78
C ILE A 108 -4.41 28.88 13.59
N ASP A 109 -4.65 29.81 14.50
CA ASP A 109 -5.70 30.81 14.33
C ASP A 109 -5.31 31.77 13.21
N ALA A 110 -6.08 31.76 12.12
CA ALA A 110 -5.86 32.62 10.96
C ALA A 110 -5.93 34.12 11.27
N LYS A 111 -6.64 34.53 12.32
CA LYS A 111 -6.79 35.94 12.69
C LYS A 111 -5.60 36.47 13.48
N THR A 112 -5.02 35.62 14.34
CA THR A 112 -3.94 36.03 15.25
C THR A 112 -2.57 35.50 14.83
N GLY A 113 -2.52 34.53 13.91
CA GLY A 113 -1.32 33.81 13.50
C GLY A 113 -0.74 32.92 14.60
N LYS A 114 -1.41 32.81 15.75
CA LYS A 114 -0.94 32.04 16.90
C LYS A 114 -1.45 30.60 16.84
N THR A 115 -0.61 29.69 17.29
CA THR A 115 -0.99 28.29 17.52
C THR A 115 -1.97 28.21 18.68
N GLN A 116 -2.94 27.30 18.62
CA GLN A 116 -3.81 26.98 19.77
C GLN A 116 -3.06 26.30 20.93
N GLY A 117 -1.77 25.98 20.77
CA GLY A 117 -0.92 25.39 21.81
C GLY A 117 -1.06 23.88 21.95
N THR A 118 -2.14 23.29 21.42
CA THR A 118 -2.34 21.84 21.39
C THR A 118 -1.79 21.24 20.11
N ILE A 119 -1.03 20.15 20.25
CA ILE A 119 -0.56 19.32 19.14
C ILE A 119 -1.40 18.04 19.11
N TYR A 120 -1.83 17.64 17.93
CA TYR A 120 -2.61 16.44 17.70
C TYR A 120 -1.75 15.39 17.00
N TYR A 121 -1.95 14.12 17.37
CA TYR A 121 -1.33 12.97 16.73
C TYR A 121 -2.41 12.06 16.15
N TYR A 122 -2.29 11.74 14.86
CA TYR A 122 -3.10 10.72 14.21
C TYR A 122 -2.29 9.42 14.15
N ASP A 123 -2.85 8.32 14.67
CA ASP A 123 -2.15 7.02 14.76
C ASP A 123 -2.45 6.07 13.59
N GLY A 124 -3.22 6.54 12.59
CA GLY A 124 -3.77 5.74 11.50
C GLY A 124 -5.23 5.34 11.71
N ASN A 125 -5.77 5.50 12.93
CA ASN A 125 -7.16 5.17 13.26
C ASN A 125 -7.89 6.33 13.92
N LYS A 126 -7.26 7.01 14.88
CA LYS A 126 -7.86 8.09 15.67
C LYS A 126 -6.89 9.24 15.88
N VAL A 127 -7.46 10.38 16.24
CA VAL A 127 -6.71 11.56 16.66
C VAL A 127 -6.64 11.63 18.18
N VAL A 128 -5.44 11.87 18.71
CA VAL A 128 -5.15 12.05 20.14
C VAL A 128 -4.55 13.44 20.35
N ALA A 129 -5.12 14.22 21.27
CA ALA A 129 -4.54 15.49 21.70
C ALA A 129 -3.38 15.25 22.67
N LEU A 130 -2.21 15.79 22.34
CA LEU A 130 -1.02 15.72 23.20
C LEU A 130 -1.05 16.86 24.21
N SER A 131 -0.98 16.51 25.48
CA SER A 131 -1.07 17.46 26.61
C SER A 131 0.29 17.82 27.20
N HIS A 132 1.35 17.07 26.86
CA HIS A 132 2.70 17.29 27.38
C HIS A 132 3.74 17.33 26.25
N GLN A 133 4.71 18.23 26.36
CA GLN A 133 5.73 18.43 25.32
C GLN A 133 6.59 17.17 25.07
N ASP A 134 6.82 16.36 26.10
CA ASP A 134 7.61 15.14 25.95
C ASP A 134 6.89 14.02 25.19
N GLN A 135 5.55 14.02 25.16
CA GLN A 135 4.79 13.02 24.38
C GLN A 135 5.15 13.11 22.89
N LEU A 136 5.29 14.33 22.36
CA LEU A 136 5.69 14.55 20.97
C LEU A 136 7.12 14.06 20.69
N LYS A 137 8.06 14.30 21.62
CA LYS A 137 9.45 13.85 21.48
C LYS A 137 9.52 12.32 21.42
N ILE A 138 8.82 11.65 22.35
CA ILE A 138 8.75 10.19 22.41
C ILE A 138 8.16 9.61 21.13
N ILE A 139 7.01 10.15 20.68
CA ILE A 139 6.34 9.68 19.46
C ILE A 139 7.26 9.85 18.24
N ARG A 140 7.92 11.00 18.08
CA ARG A 140 8.84 11.25 16.96
C ARG A 140 10.05 10.32 17.00
N GLN A 141 10.63 10.09 18.17
CA GLN A 141 11.78 9.23 18.34
C GLN A 141 11.44 7.78 18.00
N ILE A 142 10.38 7.22 18.61
CA ILE A 142 9.93 5.84 18.34
C ILE A 142 9.54 5.68 16.88
N TYR A 143 8.83 6.64 16.29
CA TYR A 143 8.47 6.58 14.87
C TYR A 143 9.72 6.53 13.98
N LYS A 144 10.75 7.33 14.28
CA LYS A 144 12.00 7.33 13.54
C LYS A 144 12.78 6.03 13.70
N ASP A 145 12.86 5.50 14.92
CA ASP A 145 13.60 4.27 15.20
C ASP A 145 12.92 3.03 14.58
N THR A 146 11.59 3.04 14.49
CA THR A 146 10.80 1.92 13.94
C THR A 146 10.65 1.97 12.42
N THR A 147 10.48 3.16 11.83
CA THR A 147 10.21 3.33 10.40
C THR A 147 11.42 3.77 9.59
N GLY A 148 12.47 4.28 10.24
CA GLY A 148 13.58 4.98 9.61
C GLY A 148 13.22 6.36 9.05
N LYS A 149 11.98 6.83 9.21
CA LYS A 149 11.46 8.09 8.64
C LYS A 149 11.16 9.13 9.71
N ASN A 150 11.20 10.40 9.33
CA ASN A 150 10.74 11.48 10.21
C ASN A 150 9.21 11.57 10.18
N LEU A 151 8.58 11.63 11.35
CA LEU A 151 7.13 11.81 11.47
C LEU A 151 6.71 13.18 10.92
N LYS A 152 5.78 13.19 9.95
CA LYS A 152 5.29 14.42 9.34
C LYS A 152 4.52 15.28 10.34
N HIS A 153 4.67 16.60 10.21
CA HIS A 153 3.95 17.60 10.99
C HIS A 153 3.28 18.60 10.05
N TYR A 154 2.04 18.99 10.35
CA TYR A 154 1.29 19.96 9.56
C TYR A 154 0.81 21.13 10.40
N ASP A 155 0.87 22.31 9.79
CA ASP A 155 0.33 23.56 10.32
C ASP A 155 -0.97 23.88 9.58
N TRP A 156 -2.11 23.56 10.19
CA TRP A 156 -3.41 23.80 9.58
C TRP A 156 -4.05 25.06 10.13
N ARG A 157 -4.59 25.89 9.24
CA ARG A 157 -5.20 27.17 9.61
C ARG A 157 -6.71 27.06 9.78
N THR A 158 -7.30 27.96 10.56
CA THR A 158 -8.75 28.00 10.78
C THR A 158 -9.55 28.57 9.59
N ASP A 159 -8.93 29.34 8.69
CA ASP A 159 -9.54 29.87 7.46
C ASP A 159 -9.58 28.86 6.30
N ALA A 160 -8.66 27.89 6.31
CA ALA A 160 -8.63 26.76 5.40
C ALA A 160 -8.77 25.46 6.22
N PRO A 161 -10.01 25.01 6.54
CA PRO A 161 -10.26 24.03 7.59
C PRO A 161 -9.97 22.58 7.14
N TRP A 162 -8.73 22.31 6.72
CA TRP A 162 -8.23 20.98 6.39
C TRP A 162 -8.40 20.00 7.55
N TYR A 163 -8.21 20.47 8.79
CA TYR A 163 -8.44 19.66 9.99
C TYR A 163 -9.88 19.19 10.13
N VAL A 164 -10.88 20.03 9.79
CA VAL A 164 -12.30 19.66 9.85
C VAL A 164 -12.61 18.61 8.81
N ARG A 165 -12.14 18.81 7.56
CA ARG A 165 -12.36 17.87 6.46
C ARG A 165 -11.70 16.52 6.75
N PHE A 166 -10.50 16.54 7.32
CA PHE A 166 -9.81 15.34 7.76
C PHE A 166 -10.59 14.60 8.87
N MET A 167 -11.03 15.31 9.92
CA MET A 167 -11.83 14.73 11.00
C MET A 167 -13.16 14.16 10.50
N GLN A 168 -13.80 14.80 9.51
CA GLN A 168 -15.00 14.28 8.86
C GLN A 168 -14.73 12.98 8.12
N ALA A 169 -13.64 12.91 7.34
CA ALA A 169 -13.28 11.74 6.57
C ALA A 169 -12.99 10.52 7.45
N ILE A 170 -12.25 10.68 8.55
CA ILE A 170 -11.92 9.56 9.45
C ILE A 170 -13.10 9.11 10.33
N ASN A 171 -14.10 9.98 10.54
CA ASN A 171 -15.28 9.67 11.37
C ASN A 171 -16.50 9.23 10.54
N GLN A 172 -16.37 9.09 9.22
CA GLN A 172 -17.38 8.42 8.43
C GLN A 172 -17.44 6.96 8.88
N LYS A 173 -18.49 6.59 9.63
CA LYS A 173 -18.85 5.18 9.83
C LYS A 173 -18.84 4.53 8.46
N THR A 174 -18.14 3.39 8.34
CA THR A 174 -18.09 2.53 7.15
C THR A 174 -19.35 2.70 6.33
N VAL A 175 -19.21 3.20 5.09
CA VAL A 175 -20.30 3.14 4.13
C VAL A 175 -20.54 1.66 3.90
N GLU A 176 -21.51 1.07 4.61
CA GLU A 176 -22.15 -0.15 4.17
C GLU A 176 -22.63 0.18 2.76
N VAL A 177 -21.98 -0.42 1.77
CA VAL A 177 -22.35 -0.28 0.37
C VAL A 177 -23.69 -0.99 0.23
N ALA A 178 -24.76 -0.31 0.61
CA ALA A 178 -26.12 -0.70 0.34
C ALA A 178 -26.38 -0.40 -1.14
N TRP A 179 -26.12 -1.39 -1.99
CA TRP A 179 -26.82 -1.47 -3.25
C TRP A 179 -27.73 -2.70 -3.21
N LYS A 180 -29.03 -2.41 -3.11
CA LYS A 180 -30.11 -3.26 -3.62
C LYS A 180 -30.03 -3.32 -5.14
#